data_AF-A0A2T2T0B6-F1
#
_entry.id   AF-A0A2T2T0B6-F1
#
_cell.length_a   1.000
_cell.length_b   1.000
_cell.length_c   1.000
_cell.angle_alpha   90.00
_cell.angle_beta   90.00
_cell.angle_gamma   90.00
#
_symmetry.space_group_name_H-M   'P 1'
#
loop_
_entity.id
_entity.type
_entity.pdbx_description
1 polymer ?
#
loop_
_entity_poly.entity_id
_entity_poly.type
_entity_poly.pdbx_seq_one_letter_code
_entity_poly.pdbx_strand_id
1 'polypeptide(L)' 'KFVTQEIHREANTIGAKADDETISRYAVEMKEEIEKIKEQIRNVE' A
#
# COMPACT_ATOMS: atom_id res chain seq x y z
N LYS A 1 -5.91 -6.36 -10.02
CA LYS A 1 -4.97 -7.31 -9.36
C LYS A 1 -3.49 -6.96 -9.54
N PHE A 2 -2.95 -6.78 -10.77
CA PHE A 2 -1.53 -6.43 -10.99
C PHE A 2 -1.15 -5.07 -10.39
N VAL A 3 -1.93 -4.02 -10.69
CA VAL A 3 -1.65 -2.65 -10.21
C VAL A 3 -1.62 -2.58 -8.68
N THR A 4 -2.59 -3.20 -7.99
CA THR A 4 -2.61 -3.20 -6.52
C THR A 4 -1.43 -3.96 -5.91
N GLN A 5 -0.88 -4.96 -6.60
CA GLN A 5 0.34 -5.65 -6.18
C GLN A 5 1.58 -4.76 -6.35
N GLU A 6 1.72 -4.06 -7.47
CA GLU A 6 2.87 -3.20 -7.72
C GLU A 6 2.89 -1.99 -6.79
N ILE A 7 1.75 -1.36 -6.53
CA ILE A 7 1.66 -0.27 -5.56
C ILE A 7 1.98 -0.76 -4.14
N HIS A 8 1.55 -1.98 -3.77
CA HIS A 8 1.91 -2.56 -2.47
C HIS A 8 3.42 -2.84 -2.36
N ARG A 9 4.06 -3.30 -3.44
CA ARG A 9 5.52 -3.48 -3.49
C ARG A 9 6.26 -2.15 -3.31
N GLU A 10 5.76 -1.09 -3.93
CA GLU A 10 6.33 0.25 -3.79
C GLU A 10 6.16 0.80 -2.37
N ALA A 11 4.97 0.68 -1.78
CA ALA A 11 4.72 1.08 -0.39
C ALA A 11 5.62 0.35 0.62
N ASN A 12 5.94 -0.93 0.35
CA ASN A 12 6.92 -1.67 1.16
C ASN A 12 8.35 -1.11 1.00
N THR A 13 8.74 -0.74 -0.22
CA THR A 13 10.07 -0.16 -0.48
C THR A 13 10.21 1.20 0.17
N ILE A 14 9.19 2.06 0.08
CA ILE A 14 9.14 3.37 0.74
C ILE A 14 9.26 3.17 2.26
N GLY A 15 8.41 2.34 2.87
CA GLY A 15 8.46 2.12 4.32
C GLY A 15 9.76 1.49 4.82
N ALA A 16 10.40 0.63 4.02
CA ALA A 16 11.68 0.01 4.39
C ALA A 16 12.89 0.95 4.25
N LYS A 17 12.78 2.02 3.46
CA LYS A 17 13.85 3.00 3.21
C LYS A 17 13.56 4.38 3.77
N ALA A 18 12.44 4.55 4.47
CA ALA A 18 12.07 5.82 5.07
C ALA A 18 12.86 6.02 6.37
N ASP A 19 13.76 7.00 6.38
CA ASP A 19 14.44 7.45 7.60
C ASP A 19 13.61 8.45 8.41
N ASP A 20 12.50 8.93 7.84
CA ASP A 20 11.55 9.84 8.48
C ASP A 20 10.33 9.06 9.02
N GLU A 21 10.00 9.31 10.29
CA GLU A 21 8.89 8.65 10.98
C GLU A 21 7.52 8.96 10.34
N THR A 22 7.34 10.19 9.86
CA THR A 22 6.11 10.61 9.19
C THR A 22 5.95 9.89 7.85
N ILE A 23 7.02 9.77 7.07
CA ILE A 23 7.01 8.99 5.82
C ILE A 23 6.73 7.51 6.11
N SER A 24 7.35 6.96 7.15
CA SER A 24 7.13 5.57 7.57
C SER A 24 5.65 5.32 7.94
N ARG A 25 5.03 6.24 8.68
CA ARG A 25 3.60 6.18 9.01
C ARG A 25 2.73 6.23 7.77
N TYR A 26 2.99 7.17 6.85
CA TYR A 26 2.24 7.24 5.59
C TYR A 26 2.40 5.97 4.74
N ALA A 27 3.57 5.34 4.73
CA ALA A 27 3.77 4.08 4.02
C ALA A 27 2.93 2.93 4.61
N VAL A 28 2.64 2.95 5.91
CA VAL A 28 1.71 2.00 6.56
C VAL A 28 0.27 2.30 6.17
N GLU A 29 -0.16 3.57 6.28
CA GLU A 29 -1.51 4.00 5.88
C GLU A 29 -1.81 3.67 4.41
N MET A 30 -0.83 3.88 3.52
CA MET A 30 -0.94 3.49 2.11
C MET A 30 -1.23 1.99 1.94
N LYS A 31 -0.62 1.11 2.75
CA LYS A 31 -0.88 -0.34 2.67
C LYS A 31 -2.31 -0.68 3.07
N GLU A 32 -2.86 0.00 4.08
CA GLU A 32 -4.25 -0.17 4.49
C GLU A 32 -5.23 0.24 3.39
N GLU A 33 -5.00 1.39 2.75
CA GLU A 33 -5.83 1.85 1.63
C GLU A 33 -5.77 0.88 0.44
N ILE A 34 -4.59 0.30 0.15
CA ILE A 34 -4.45 -0.71 -0.91
C ILE A 34 -5.25 -1.98 -0.60
N GLU A 35 -5.32 -2.40 0.67
CA GLU A 35 -6.16 -3.55 1.04
C GLU A 35 -7.66 -3.26 0.88
N LYS A 36 -8.12 -2.05 1.22
CA LYS A 36 -9.50 -1.62 0.94
C LYS A 36 -9.82 -1.64 -0.55
N ILE A 37 -8.91 -1.17 -1.40
CA ILE A 37 -9.06 -1.24 -2.86
C ILE A 37 -9.12 -2.69 -3.33
N LYS A 38 -8.27 -3.58 -2.79
CA LYS A 38 -8.30 -5.01 -3.13
C LYS A 38 -9.61 -5.67 -2.73
N GLU A 39 -10.21 -5.27 -1.62
CA GLU A 39 -11.54 -5.72 -1.21
C GLU A 39 -12.62 -5.24 -2.17
N GLN A 40 -12.62 -3.96 -2.54
CA GLN A 40 -13.58 -3.42 -3.53
C GLN A 40 -13.51 -4.17 -4.87
N ILE A 41 -12.31 -4.48 -5.35
CA ILE A 41 -12.12 -5.27 -6.57
C ILE A 41 -12.77 -6.65 -6.43
N ARG A 42 -12.58 -7.34 -5.30
CA ARG A 42 -13.20 -8.66 -5.06
C ARG A 42 -14.73 -8.60 -4.97
N ASN A 43 -15.29 -7.48 -4.54
CA ASN A 43 -16.74 -7.32 -4.40
C ASN A 43 -17.48 -7.06 -5.72
N VAL A 44 -16.75 -6.64 -6.77
CA VAL A 44 -17.32 -6.36 -8.10
C VAL A 44 -16.96 -7.42 -9.16
N GLU A 45 -16.12 -8.38 -8.80
CA GLU A 45 -15.87 -9.62 -9.54
C GLU A 45 -16.98 -10.65 -9.24
#